data_AF-A0A1R3RFL6-F1
#
_entry.id   AF-A0A1R3RFL6-F1
#
_cell.length_a   1.000
_cell.length_b   1.000
_cell.length_c   1.000
_cell.angle_alpha   90.00
_cell.angle_beta   90.00
_cell.angle_gamma   90.00
#
_symmetry.space_group_name_H-M   'P 1'
#
loop_
_entity.id
_entity.type
_entity.pdbx_description
1 polymer ?
#
loop_
_entity_poly.entity_id
_entity_poly.type
_entity_poly.pdbx_seq_one_letter_code
_entity_poly.pdbx_strand_id
1 'polypeptide(L)'
;MAENYVYYTSGRSPALSGNTLFHAVNNVWAENSGHAIEGTANSRGVYEGNWFDHVPTVVANGFVGQLFSSESADLSQCEMYLGRECVTNAYTNSGSFDYDDDGFLVDFHNLPIVLAASAASIESSVPANAGNTLSNT
;
A
#
# COMPACT_ATOMS: atom_id res chain seq x y z
N MET A 1 7.98 -0.78 1.39
CA MET A 1 7.33 -1.57 2.45
C MET A 1 6.73 -2.80 1.81
N ALA A 2 7.24 -3.98 2.15
CA ALA A 2 6.81 -5.24 1.54
C ALA A 2 6.47 -6.27 2.61
N GLU A 3 5.36 -6.98 2.46
CA GLU A 3 4.99 -8.16 3.28
C GLU A 3 4.85 -7.89 4.79
N ASN A 4 4.32 -6.72 5.15
CA ASN A 4 4.13 -6.34 6.56
C ASN A 4 2.68 -6.54 6.99
N TYR A 5 2.50 -6.98 8.24
CA TYR A 5 1.19 -7.00 8.89
C TYR A 5 1.03 -5.79 9.81
N VAL A 6 0.18 -4.85 9.41
CA VAL A 6 -0.10 -3.61 10.15
C VAL A 6 -1.44 -3.76 10.86
N TYR A 7 -1.36 -4.16 12.12
CA TYR A 7 -2.50 -4.68 12.87
C TYR A 7 -2.86 -3.79 14.07
N TYR A 8 -4.16 -3.60 14.30
CA TYR A 8 -4.72 -2.99 15.52
C TYR A 8 -4.21 -1.56 15.78
N THR A 9 -4.33 -0.70 14.77
CA THR A 9 -3.88 0.70 14.79
C THR A 9 -5.06 1.69 14.73
N SER A 10 -4.79 2.99 14.72
CA SER A 10 -5.83 4.03 14.62
C SER A 10 -5.48 5.23 13.74
N GLY A 11 -4.25 5.28 13.22
CA GLY A 11 -3.68 6.42 12.52
C GLY A 11 -2.23 6.13 12.14
N ARG A 12 -1.68 6.91 11.20
CA ARG A 12 -0.23 6.92 10.88
C ARG A 12 0.34 5.56 10.47
N SER A 13 -0.45 4.81 9.71
CA SER A 13 -0.15 3.46 9.27
C SER A 13 -0.05 3.39 7.74
N PRO A 14 0.84 4.13 7.05
CA PRO A 14 1.89 5.01 7.55
C PRO A 14 1.53 6.51 7.54
N ALA A 15 2.40 7.35 8.10
CA ALA A 15 2.43 8.79 7.86
C ALA A 15 3.59 9.16 6.93
N LEU A 16 3.31 9.54 5.68
CA LEU A 16 4.31 9.89 4.67
C LEU A 16 4.68 11.38 4.75
N SER A 17 5.95 11.72 4.94
CA SER A 17 6.38 13.10 5.13
C SER A 17 7.65 13.44 4.36
N GLY A 18 7.94 14.74 4.23
CA GLY A 18 9.07 15.19 3.41
C GLY A 18 8.90 14.78 1.95
N ASN A 19 9.99 14.35 1.30
CA ASN A 19 9.99 13.96 -0.11
C ASN A 19 9.94 12.43 -0.30
N THR A 20 9.25 11.71 0.58
CA THR A 20 9.18 10.24 0.53
C THR A 20 8.56 9.77 -0.78
N LEU A 21 9.28 8.89 -1.48
CA LEU A 21 8.76 7.99 -2.52
C LEU A 21 8.53 6.62 -1.88
N PHE A 22 7.28 6.20 -1.79
CA PHE A 22 6.86 5.01 -1.06
C PHE A 22 6.31 3.94 -2.00
N HIS A 23 6.83 2.72 -1.89
CA HIS A 23 6.25 1.55 -2.54
C HIS A 23 5.71 0.61 -1.47
N ALA A 24 4.39 0.49 -1.39
CA ALA A 24 3.67 -0.45 -0.53
C ALA A 24 3.16 -1.61 -1.38
N VAL A 25 3.81 -2.76 -1.22
CA VAL A 25 3.50 -3.96 -1.98
C VAL A 25 3.26 -5.14 -1.06
N ASN A 26 2.22 -5.94 -1.34
CA ASN A 26 1.96 -7.19 -0.63
C ASN A 26 1.81 -7.05 0.90
N ASN A 27 1.25 -5.96 1.42
CA ASN A 27 1.05 -5.79 2.86
C ASN A 27 -0.39 -6.11 3.26
N VAL A 28 -0.62 -6.37 4.55
CA VAL A 28 -1.96 -6.46 5.14
C VAL A 28 -2.11 -5.35 6.17
N TRP A 29 -3.13 -4.50 5.99
CA TRP A 29 -3.63 -3.61 7.03
C TRP A 29 -4.90 -4.22 7.61
N ALA A 30 -4.93 -4.44 8.92
CA ALA A 30 -6.10 -5.01 9.57
C ALA A 30 -6.47 -4.33 10.89
N GLU A 31 -7.77 -4.27 11.17
CA GLU A 31 -8.34 -3.78 12.43
C GLU A 31 -7.86 -2.36 12.78
N ASN A 32 -8.06 -1.41 11.86
CA ASN A 32 -7.78 -0.01 12.14
C ASN A 32 -9.05 0.68 12.63
N SER A 33 -8.97 1.40 13.76
CA SER A 33 -10.15 2.06 14.37
C SER A 33 -10.36 3.52 13.93
N GLY A 34 -9.48 4.06 13.08
CA GLY A 34 -9.49 5.43 12.59
C GLY A 34 -9.11 5.49 11.13
N HIS A 35 -7.91 6.02 10.82
CA HIS A 35 -7.37 6.04 9.46
C HIS A 35 -6.05 5.28 9.32
N ALA A 36 -5.71 4.82 8.11
CA ALA A 36 -4.41 4.20 7.84
C ALA A 36 -3.39 5.23 7.34
N ILE A 37 -3.49 5.63 6.08
CA ILE A 37 -2.50 6.45 5.38
C ILE A 37 -2.73 7.93 5.67
N GLU A 38 -1.69 8.66 6.07
CA GLU A 38 -1.68 10.13 6.08
C GLU A 38 -0.40 10.65 5.45
N GLY A 39 -0.34 11.92 5.10
CA GLY A 39 0.91 12.49 4.60
C GLY A 39 0.88 13.98 4.29
N THR A 40 1.95 14.44 3.65
CA THR A 40 2.20 15.86 3.31
C THR A 40 2.27 16.07 1.81
N ALA A 41 2.25 17.32 1.33
CA ALA A 41 2.11 17.62 -0.10
C ALA A 41 3.18 16.98 -1.00
N ASN A 42 4.38 16.72 -0.48
CA ASN A 42 5.48 16.15 -1.26
C ASN A 42 5.60 14.62 -1.13
N SER A 43 4.73 13.96 -0.37
CA SER A 43 4.74 12.50 -0.28
C SER A 43 4.10 11.85 -1.49
N ARG A 44 4.74 10.79 -1.97
CA ARG A 44 4.34 10.01 -3.15
C ARG A 44 4.27 8.54 -2.81
N GLY A 45 3.23 7.83 -3.21
CA GLY A 45 3.04 6.43 -2.80
C GLY A 45 2.32 5.54 -3.81
N VAL A 46 2.94 4.43 -4.20
CA VAL A 46 2.29 3.35 -4.97
C VAL A 46 1.87 2.24 -4.03
N TYR A 47 0.61 1.82 -4.12
CA TYR A 47 0.02 0.74 -3.34
C TYR A 47 -0.52 -0.32 -4.29
N GLU A 48 0.07 -1.51 -4.27
CA GLU A 48 -0.32 -2.64 -5.12
C GLU A 48 -0.28 -3.99 -4.40
N GLY A 49 -1.17 -4.90 -4.75
CA GLY A 49 -1.22 -6.27 -4.19
C GLY A 49 -1.46 -6.34 -2.68
N ASN A 50 -1.93 -5.26 -2.05
CA ASN A 50 -2.18 -5.20 -0.61
C ASN A 50 -3.60 -5.65 -0.26
N TRP A 51 -3.78 -6.05 1.00
CA TRP A 51 -5.08 -6.35 1.59
C TRP A 51 -5.42 -5.35 2.70
N PHE A 52 -6.63 -4.81 2.67
CA PHE A 52 -7.18 -3.93 3.71
C PHE A 52 -8.41 -4.60 4.34
N ASP A 53 -8.35 -4.86 5.64
CA ASP A 53 -9.41 -5.53 6.39
C ASP A 53 -9.85 -4.71 7.60
N HIS A 54 -11.13 -4.34 7.69
CA HIS A 54 -11.64 -3.49 8.78
C HIS A 54 -10.83 -2.19 8.96
N VAL A 55 -10.56 -1.48 7.85
CA VAL A 55 -9.90 -0.17 7.83
C VAL A 55 -10.92 0.88 7.36
N PRO A 56 -11.67 1.53 8.26
CA PRO A 56 -12.83 2.35 7.89
C PRO A 56 -12.44 3.59 7.08
N THR A 57 -11.25 4.14 7.30
CA THR A 57 -10.68 5.23 6.48
C THR A 57 -9.28 4.82 6.00
N VAL A 58 -9.15 4.42 4.73
CA VAL A 58 -7.84 3.99 4.21
C VAL A 58 -6.88 5.17 4.08
N VAL A 59 -7.34 6.30 3.54
CA VAL A 59 -6.56 7.53 3.45
C VAL A 59 -7.23 8.63 4.27
N ALA A 60 -6.47 9.31 5.12
CA ALA A 60 -6.93 10.40 5.96
C ALA A 60 -7.57 11.52 5.12
N ASN A 61 -8.64 12.11 5.64
CA ASN A 61 -9.30 13.25 5.02
C ASN A 61 -8.33 14.42 4.84
N GLY A 62 -8.34 15.04 3.66
CA GLY A 62 -7.47 16.18 3.35
C GLY A 62 -6.03 15.79 3.03
N PHE A 63 -5.78 14.53 2.61
CA PHE A 63 -4.51 14.15 2.02
C PHE A 63 -4.20 15.02 0.78
N VAL A 64 -2.97 15.52 0.69
CA VAL A 64 -2.53 16.49 -0.34
C VAL A 64 -1.29 16.04 -1.11
N GLY A 65 -0.77 14.85 -0.82
CA GLY A 65 0.30 14.24 -1.60
C GLY A 65 -0.23 13.57 -2.87
N GLN A 66 0.58 12.69 -3.46
CA GLN A 66 0.20 11.92 -4.64
C GLN A 66 0.19 10.43 -4.30
N LEU A 67 -0.87 9.73 -4.69
CA LEU A 67 -1.00 8.29 -4.46
C LEU A 67 -1.43 7.60 -5.75
N PHE A 68 -0.96 6.37 -5.92
CA PHE A 68 -1.46 5.47 -6.93
C PHE A 68 -1.92 4.20 -6.22
N SER A 69 -3.24 4.01 -6.11
CA SER A 69 -3.84 2.87 -5.41
C SER A 69 -4.00 1.64 -6.28
N SER A 70 -3.55 1.66 -7.54
CA SER A 70 -3.65 0.52 -8.45
C SER A 70 -5.08 0.00 -8.65
N GLU A 71 -6.06 0.90 -8.53
CA GLU A 71 -7.47 0.66 -8.89
C GLU A 71 -7.81 1.25 -10.29
N SER A 72 -6.83 1.88 -10.94
CA SER A 72 -6.97 2.50 -12.27
C SER A 72 -7.45 1.48 -13.31
N ALA A 73 -8.25 1.94 -14.25
CA ALA A 73 -8.66 1.16 -15.42
C ALA A 73 -7.46 0.76 -16.32
N ASP A 74 -6.34 1.47 -16.21
CA ASP A 74 -5.11 1.19 -16.93
C ASP A 74 -3.95 0.93 -15.95
N LEU A 75 -3.74 -0.35 -15.59
CA LEU A 75 -2.61 -0.78 -14.76
C LEU A 75 -1.30 -0.92 -15.56
N SER A 76 -1.38 -0.85 -16.90
CA SER A 76 -0.23 -1.02 -17.79
C SER A 76 0.74 0.15 -17.76
N GLN A 77 0.29 1.33 -17.30
CA GLN A 77 1.15 2.49 -17.06
C GLN A 77 2.31 2.20 -16.10
N CYS A 78 2.17 1.22 -15.23
CA CYS A 78 3.25 0.77 -14.35
C CYS A 78 4.36 0.04 -15.09
N GLU A 79 4.11 -0.53 -16.28
CA GLU A 79 5.09 -1.37 -16.99
C GLU A 79 6.37 -0.61 -17.31
N MET A 80 6.25 0.64 -17.74
CA MET A 80 7.41 1.48 -18.07
C MET A 80 8.31 1.75 -16.86
N TYR A 81 7.73 1.88 -15.66
CA TYR A 81 8.43 2.40 -14.50
C TYR A 81 8.74 1.32 -13.45
N LEU A 82 7.89 0.32 -13.34
CA LEU A 82 8.00 -0.82 -12.42
C LEU A 82 8.43 -2.12 -13.14
N GLY A 83 8.49 -2.12 -14.48
CA GLY A 83 8.88 -3.27 -15.29
C GLY A 83 7.79 -4.33 -15.48
N ARG A 84 6.57 -4.03 -15.02
CA ARG A 84 5.36 -4.86 -15.13
C ARG A 84 4.12 -4.03 -14.85
N GLU A 85 2.94 -4.55 -15.21
CA GLU A 85 1.68 -3.99 -14.75
C GLU A 85 1.59 -3.99 -13.21
N CYS A 86 0.89 -3.00 -12.67
CA CYS A 86 0.55 -2.97 -11.25
C CYS A 86 -0.49 -4.04 -10.91
N VAL A 87 -0.55 -4.45 -9.63
CA VAL A 87 -1.54 -5.42 -9.15
C VAL A 87 -2.56 -4.74 -8.24
N THR A 88 -3.84 -4.99 -8.47
CA THR A 88 -4.93 -4.42 -7.67
C THR A 88 -4.82 -4.79 -6.19
N ASN A 89 -5.24 -3.89 -5.31
CA ASN A 89 -5.43 -4.21 -3.90
C ASN A 89 -6.78 -4.95 -3.71
N ALA A 90 -7.05 -5.42 -2.49
CA ALA A 90 -8.34 -5.96 -2.12
C ALA A 90 -8.77 -5.47 -0.73
N TYR A 91 -10.08 -5.44 -0.52
CA TYR A 91 -10.69 -4.77 0.62
C TYR A 91 -11.82 -5.64 1.21
N THR A 92 -11.83 -5.75 2.54
CA THR A 92 -12.95 -6.30 3.32
C THR A 92 -13.30 -5.31 4.41
N ASN A 93 -14.58 -4.95 4.55
CA ASN A 93 -15.10 -4.03 5.58
C ASN A 93 -14.27 -2.73 5.75
N SER A 94 -13.72 -2.21 4.65
CA SER A 94 -12.81 -1.06 4.64
C SER A 94 -13.35 0.06 3.76
N GLY A 95 -12.85 1.28 3.99
CA GLY A 95 -13.16 2.44 3.15
C GLY A 95 -12.55 2.31 1.74
N SER A 96 -13.03 3.13 0.81
CA SER A 96 -12.48 3.19 -0.55
C SER A 96 -11.06 3.76 -0.56
N PHE A 97 -10.23 3.30 -1.50
CA PHE A 97 -8.91 3.85 -1.76
C PHE A 97 -8.71 4.00 -3.27
N ASP A 98 -9.12 5.15 -3.81
CA ASP A 98 -9.19 5.41 -5.24
C ASP A 98 -8.36 6.67 -5.56
N TYR A 99 -7.08 6.45 -5.86
CA TYR A 99 -6.13 7.49 -6.26
C TYR A 99 -5.37 7.00 -7.49
N ASP A 100 -5.27 7.84 -8.50
CA ASP A 100 -4.74 7.51 -9.82
C ASP A 100 -3.60 8.44 -10.26
N ASP A 101 -2.91 9.11 -9.32
CA ASP A 101 -1.76 9.96 -9.63
C ASP A 101 -0.64 9.14 -10.26
N ASP A 102 -0.42 9.28 -11.56
CA ASP A 102 0.52 8.46 -12.34
C ASP A 102 1.81 9.19 -12.71
N GLY A 103 1.75 10.53 -12.79
CA GLY A 103 2.87 11.35 -13.26
C GLY A 103 4.14 11.18 -12.44
N PHE A 104 4.03 10.75 -11.18
CA PHE A 104 5.18 10.49 -10.34
C PHE A 104 5.77 9.08 -10.48
N LEU A 105 5.12 8.16 -11.18
CA LEU A 105 5.63 6.81 -11.38
C LEU A 105 7.01 6.82 -12.05
N VAL A 106 7.31 7.87 -12.84
CA VAL A 106 8.65 8.12 -13.41
C VAL A 106 9.78 8.10 -12.36
N ASP A 107 9.50 8.48 -11.12
CA ASP A 107 10.48 8.47 -10.04
C ASP A 107 10.93 7.05 -9.65
N PHE A 108 10.19 6.00 -10.04
CA PHE A 108 10.57 4.60 -9.84
C PHE A 108 11.45 4.03 -10.95
N HIS A 109 11.60 4.75 -12.06
CA HIS A 109 12.33 4.25 -13.22
C HIS A 109 13.77 3.86 -12.86
N ASN A 110 14.19 2.65 -13.25
CA ASN A 110 15.49 2.04 -12.95
C ASN A 110 15.78 1.79 -11.45
N LEU A 111 14.80 1.93 -10.55
CA LEU A 111 14.97 1.50 -9.16
C LEU A 111 14.78 -0.02 -9.04
N PRO A 112 15.37 -0.66 -8.02
CA PRO A 112 15.01 -2.04 -7.68
C PRO A 112 13.56 -2.10 -7.18
N ILE A 113 12.69 -2.80 -7.92
CA ILE A 113 11.26 -2.93 -7.59
C ILE A 113 10.95 -4.33 -7.07
N VAL A 114 10.21 -4.40 -5.97
CA VAL A 114 9.73 -5.67 -5.39
C VAL A 114 8.53 -6.17 -6.20
N LEU A 115 8.45 -7.49 -6.41
CA LEU A 115 7.34 -8.11 -7.14
C LEU A 115 6.05 -8.09 -6.32
N ALA A 116 4.95 -7.73 -6.97
CA ALA A 116 3.62 -7.84 -6.39
C ALA A 116 3.04 -9.23 -6.67
N ALA A 117 2.35 -9.77 -5.68
CA ALA A 117 1.52 -10.96 -5.79
C ALA A 117 0.04 -10.55 -5.77
N SER A 118 -0.87 -11.50 -6.01
CA SER A 118 -2.30 -11.22 -5.90
C SER A 118 -2.68 -10.93 -4.45
N ALA A 119 -3.49 -9.90 -4.22
CA ALA A 119 -3.93 -9.51 -2.87
C ALA A 119 -4.59 -10.67 -2.10
N ALA A 120 -5.32 -11.56 -2.78
CA ALA A 120 -5.93 -12.75 -2.18
C ALA A 120 -4.89 -13.73 -1.58
N SER A 121 -3.70 -13.85 -2.17
CA SER A 121 -2.62 -14.66 -1.60
C SER A 121 -1.98 -13.99 -0.37
N ILE A 122 -2.04 -12.66 -0.31
CA ILE A 122 -1.43 -11.84 0.72
C ILE A 122 -2.24 -11.84 2.01
N GLU A 123 -3.57 -11.88 1.92
CA GLU A 123 -4.51 -11.94 3.06
C GLU A 123 -4.07 -12.93 4.15
N SER A 124 -3.70 -14.15 3.76
CA SER A 124 -3.33 -15.22 4.69
C SER A 124 -1.83 -15.40 4.87
N SER A 125 -1.03 -15.17 3.82
CA SER A 125 0.41 -15.41 3.88
C SER A 125 1.12 -14.41 4.78
N VAL A 126 0.75 -13.12 4.75
CA VAL A 126 1.43 -12.10 5.55
C VAL A 126 1.17 -12.28 7.05
N PRO A 127 -0.08 -12.43 7.55
CA PRO A 127 -0.30 -12.67 8.98
C PRO A 127 0.36 -13.95 9.50
N ALA A 128 0.59 -14.95 8.63
CA ALA A 128 1.26 -16.19 9.01
C ALA A 128 2.80 -16.07 9.11
N ASN A 129 3.41 -15.12 8.39
CA ASN A 129 4.86 -15.02 8.24
C ASN A 129 5.47 -13.72 8.80
N ALA A 130 4.67 -12.66 8.96
CA ALA A 130 5.14 -11.39 9.45
C ALA A 130 5.34 -11.39 10.98
N GLY A 131 6.35 -10.65 11.43
CA GLY A 131 6.70 -10.54 12.84
C GLY A 131 7.72 -11.59 13.29
N ASN A 132 8.15 -11.48 14.54
CA ASN A 132 9.11 -12.43 15.09
C ASN A 132 8.41 -13.75 15.40
N THR A 133 8.95 -14.86 14.91
CA THR A 133 8.59 -16.17 15.46
C THR A 133 9.36 -16.33 16.77
N LEU A 134 8.66 -16.42 17.90
CA LEU A 134 9.30 -16.90 19.12
C LEU A 134 9.76 -18.33 18.83
N SER A 135 11.06 -18.49 18.57
CA SER A 135 11.68 -19.79 18.55
C SER A 135 11.56 -20.33 19.96
N ASN A 136 10.63 -21.25 20.19
CA ASN A 136 10.56 -22.02 21.43
C ASN A 136 11.77 -22.96 21.46
N THR A 137 12.95 -22.42 21.79
CA THR A 137 14.14 -23.19 22.14
C THR A 137 14.15 -23.49 23.63
#